data_AF-A0A937P6X6-F1
#
_entry.id   AF-A0A937P6X6-F1
#
_cell.length_a   1.000
_cell.length_b   1.000
_cell.length_c   1.000
_cell.angle_alpha   90.00
_cell.angle_beta   90.00
_cell.angle_gamma   90.00
#
_symmetry.space_group_name_H-M   'P 1'
#
loop_
_entity.id
_entity.type
_entity.pdbx_description
1 polymer ?
#
loop_
_entity_poly.entity_id
_entity_poly.type
_entity_poly.pdbx_seq_one_letter_code
_entity_poly.pdbx_strand_id
1 'polypeptide(L)'
;MHEYSGGRGLVPGQDEFSAPLRKGVNNILVKVVDRQAEWGFSVEVYDEAAYAILEAQKTQKSDYRRFLNCRLQPSIENPWEYIFTPGPFPEIVWDQPELVEKIHGRFPVHTQWYNADQQEVQEAGVPGRYAYISSGTTNKGLIITRGGTVYCFPDDWYGWNEKIYAKPEYFPEKIIGKSLWEDHLEAIAVNTGRMALLSMLRQEEGAVFLSFLDDVERLKLEASTLETPVIRDIEFHLSLKRKMLNLENRWEPLKSPSENTDRTLPVLKPGNDLQAGFAQGTAAKVRDLCREW
;
A
#
# COMPACT_ATOMS: atom_id res chain seq x y z
N MET A 1 -1.50 26.01 -17.30
CA MET A 1 -0.03 26.12 -17.38
C MET A 1 0.49 24.73 -17.05
N HIS A 2 0.82 23.93 -18.07
CA HIS A 2 1.28 22.55 -17.91
C HIS A 2 2.77 22.53 -18.28
N GLU A 3 3.65 22.82 -17.32
CA GLU A 3 5.10 22.58 -17.49
C GLU A 3 5.41 21.22 -16.89
N TYR A 4 5.66 20.24 -17.75
CA TYR A 4 6.18 18.93 -17.38
C TYR A 4 7.59 18.82 -17.96
N SER A 5 8.60 18.69 -17.10
CA SER A 5 10.02 18.74 -17.43
C SER A 5 10.66 17.37 -17.69
N GLY A 6 9.86 16.29 -17.75
CA GLY A 6 10.34 14.95 -18.12
C GLY A 6 10.16 14.67 -19.62
N GLY A 7 11.08 13.91 -20.22
CA GLY A 7 10.91 13.40 -21.59
C GLY A 7 9.60 12.60 -21.69
N ARG A 8 8.68 13.03 -22.56
CA ARG A 8 7.43 12.31 -22.86
C ARG A 8 7.72 11.25 -23.93
N GLY A 9 7.25 10.03 -23.69
CA GLY A 9 7.35 8.96 -24.68
C GLY A 9 6.48 9.23 -25.92
N LEU A 10 6.87 8.67 -27.06
CA LEU A 10 6.05 8.66 -28.29
C LEU A 10 5.09 7.47 -28.29
N VAL A 11 4.28 7.34 -27.24
CA VAL A 11 3.38 6.21 -27.05
C VAL A 11 1.96 6.61 -27.49
N PRO A 12 1.36 5.94 -28.49
CA PRO A 12 -0.04 6.16 -28.84
C PRO A 12 -0.98 6.00 -27.63
N GLY A 13 -1.99 6.86 -27.52
CA GLY A 13 -2.96 6.86 -26.43
C GLY A 13 -2.47 7.44 -25.10
N GLN A 14 -1.31 8.11 -25.06
CA GLN A 14 -0.84 8.81 -23.86
C GLN A 14 -1.62 10.10 -23.56
N ASP A 15 -2.07 10.81 -24.59
CA ASP A 15 -2.98 11.94 -24.50
C ASP A 15 -4.20 11.66 -25.40
N GLU A 16 -5.39 12.09 -24.96
CA GLU A 16 -6.66 11.78 -25.64
C GLU A 16 -7.53 13.03 -25.75
N PHE A 17 -8.20 13.19 -26.89
CA PHE A 17 -9.21 14.22 -27.11
C PHE A 17 -10.25 13.72 -28.11
N SER A 18 -11.50 14.15 -27.93
CA SER A 18 -12.58 13.86 -28.87
C SER A 18 -12.76 15.04 -29.83
N ALA A 19 -12.84 14.76 -31.13
CA ALA A 19 -13.11 15.77 -32.15
C ALA A 19 -14.00 15.21 -33.25
N PRO A 20 -14.94 16.01 -33.81
CA PRO A 20 -15.72 15.59 -34.95
C PRO A 20 -14.84 15.50 -36.20
N LEU A 21 -14.86 14.36 -36.88
CA LEU A 21 -14.10 14.14 -38.11
C LEU A 21 -15.02 14.26 -39.34
N ARG A 22 -14.46 14.79 -40.44
CA ARG A 22 -15.11 14.80 -41.75
C ARG A 22 -14.66 13.59 -42.56
N LYS A 23 -15.51 13.13 -43.48
CA LYS A 23 -15.11 12.12 -44.47
C LYS A 23 -13.99 12.68 -45.35
N GLY A 24 -12.88 11.95 -45.47
CA GLY A 24 -11.72 12.36 -46.26
C GLY A 24 -10.64 13.07 -45.43
N VAL A 25 -10.19 14.23 -45.89
CA VAL A 25 -9.03 14.92 -45.30
C VAL A 25 -9.44 15.73 -44.07
N ASN A 26 -8.76 15.47 -42.95
CA ASN A 26 -8.85 16.24 -41.72
C ASN A 26 -7.48 16.86 -41.42
N ASN A 27 -7.45 18.15 -41.08
CA ASN A 27 -6.22 18.87 -40.77
C ASN A 27 -6.02 18.93 -39.25
N ILE A 28 -4.85 18.49 -38.77
CA ILE A 28 -4.48 18.54 -37.36
C ILE A 28 -3.38 19.60 -37.20
N LEU A 29 -3.63 20.59 -36.33
CA LEU A 29 -2.61 21.56 -35.94
C LEU A 29 -1.93 21.09 -34.66
N VAL A 30 -0.65 20.76 -34.75
CA VAL A 30 0.18 20.38 -33.60
C VAL A 30 1.02 21.58 -33.20
N LYS A 31 0.77 22.14 -32.00
CA LYS A 31 1.62 23.18 -31.42
C LYS A 31 2.66 22.55 -30.51
N VAL A 32 3.91 22.58 -30.93
CA VAL A 32 5.05 22.12 -30.14
C VAL A 32 5.66 23.32 -29.42
N VAL A 33 5.78 23.24 -28.09
CA VAL A 33 6.55 24.21 -27.31
C VAL A 33 7.94 23.63 -27.14
N ASP A 34 8.82 23.95 -28.08
CA ASP A 34 10.19 23.44 -28.10
C ASP A 34 11.08 24.28 -27.17
N ARG A 35 11.71 23.62 -26.20
CA ARG A 35 12.65 24.26 -25.26
C ARG A 35 13.91 23.43 -25.00
N GLN A 36 13.83 22.08 -24.96
CA GLN A 36 14.97 21.24 -24.52
C GLN A 36 15.08 19.83 -25.16
N ALA A 37 14.20 19.41 -26.09
CA ALA A 37 14.25 18.05 -26.65
C ALA A 37 13.74 17.95 -28.09
N GLU A 38 14.22 16.95 -28.83
CA GLU A 38 13.63 16.58 -30.13
C GLU A 38 12.16 16.20 -29.93
N TRP A 39 11.32 16.60 -30.90
CA TRP A 39 9.89 16.34 -30.83
C TRP A 39 9.46 15.31 -31.88
N GLY A 40 8.47 14.52 -31.51
CA GLY A 40 7.75 13.62 -32.40
C GLY A 40 6.32 13.47 -31.89
N PHE A 41 5.45 12.89 -32.71
CA PHE A 41 4.12 12.49 -32.26
C PHE A 41 3.65 11.28 -33.07
N SER A 42 2.81 10.46 -32.44
CA SER A 42 2.05 9.40 -33.09
C SER A 42 0.57 9.66 -32.84
N VAL A 43 -0.28 9.46 -33.85
CA VAL A 43 -1.73 9.68 -33.73
C VAL A 43 -2.45 8.42 -34.17
N GLU A 44 -3.33 7.93 -33.32
CA GLU A 44 -4.34 6.95 -33.69
C GLU A 44 -5.68 7.66 -33.83
N VAL A 45 -6.35 7.40 -34.95
CA VAL A 45 -7.66 7.99 -35.26
C VAL A 45 -8.66 6.85 -35.37
N TYR A 46 -9.72 6.93 -34.60
CA TYR A 46 -10.78 5.94 -34.57
C TYR A 46 -12.08 6.57 -35.08
N ASP A 47 -12.84 5.81 -35.87
CA ASP A 47 -14.25 6.14 -36.07
C ASP A 47 -15.08 5.79 -34.83
N GLU A 48 -16.36 6.12 -34.83
CA GLU A 48 -17.25 5.90 -33.69
C GLU A 48 -17.32 4.43 -33.26
N ALA A 49 -17.36 3.49 -34.23
CA ALA A 49 -17.44 2.07 -33.95
C ALA A 49 -16.13 1.52 -33.36
N ALA A 50 -14.98 1.90 -33.93
CA ALA A 50 -13.67 1.51 -33.42
C ALA A 50 -13.35 2.16 -32.07
N TYR A 51 -13.79 3.41 -31.86
CA TYR A 51 -13.62 4.10 -30.59
C TYR A 51 -14.41 3.43 -29.46
N ALA A 52 -15.66 3.02 -29.72
CA ALA A 52 -16.46 2.27 -28.75
C ALA A 52 -15.79 0.94 -28.33
N ILE A 53 -15.15 0.24 -29.27
CA ILE A 53 -14.38 -0.98 -28.96
C ILE A 53 -13.17 -0.66 -28.07
N LEU A 54 -12.41 0.39 -28.42
CA LEU A 54 -11.26 0.82 -27.64
C LEU A 54 -11.66 1.25 -26.21
N GLU A 55 -12.74 2.02 -26.08
CA GLU A 55 -13.26 2.47 -24.79
C GLU A 55 -13.70 1.28 -23.93
N ALA A 56 -14.37 0.29 -24.51
CA ALA A 56 -14.73 -0.94 -23.83
C ALA A 56 -13.50 -1.70 -23.33
N GLN A 57 -12.44 -1.80 -24.15
CA GLN A 57 -11.17 -2.44 -23.76
C GLN A 57 -10.44 -1.66 -22.63
N LYS A 58 -10.41 -0.33 -22.71
CA LYS A 58 -9.83 0.53 -21.65
C LYS A 58 -10.59 0.37 -20.34
N THR A 59 -11.92 0.38 -20.41
CA THR A 59 -12.80 0.16 -19.26
C THR A 59 -12.56 -1.22 -18.65
N GLN A 60 -12.52 -2.27 -19.47
CA GLN A 60 -12.23 -3.63 -19.01
C GLN A 60 -10.87 -3.72 -18.32
N LYS A 61 -9.83 -3.11 -18.89
CA LYS A 61 -8.48 -3.09 -18.30
C LYS A 61 -8.44 -2.30 -16.99
N SER A 62 -9.15 -1.18 -16.92
CA SER A 62 -9.28 -0.35 -15.72
C SER A 62 -10.01 -1.11 -14.61
N ASP A 63 -11.15 -1.72 -14.93
CA ASP A 63 -11.94 -2.53 -14.01
C ASP A 63 -11.13 -3.71 -13.48
N TYR A 64 -10.40 -4.42 -14.36
CA TYR A 64 -9.54 -5.51 -13.92
C TYR A 64 -8.42 -5.04 -12.98
N ARG A 65 -7.79 -3.90 -13.27
CA ARG A 65 -6.79 -3.29 -12.36
C ARG A 65 -7.40 -2.90 -11.02
N ARG A 66 -8.63 -2.36 -11.01
CA ARG A 66 -9.34 -2.05 -9.78
C ARG A 66 -9.64 -3.32 -8.98
N PHE A 67 -10.07 -4.39 -9.64
CA PHE A 67 -10.28 -5.70 -8.99
C PHE A 67 -9.02 -6.29 -8.35
N LEU A 68 -7.85 -6.11 -8.96
CA LEU A 68 -6.60 -6.54 -8.33
C LEU A 68 -6.34 -5.84 -6.99
N ASN A 69 -6.93 -4.67 -6.76
CA ASN A 69 -6.87 -3.92 -5.50
C ASN A 69 -8.08 -4.14 -4.59
N CYS A 70 -9.10 -4.91 -5.03
CA CYS A 70 -10.23 -5.26 -4.17
C CYS A 70 -9.76 -6.11 -2.99
N ARG A 71 -10.33 -5.82 -1.83
CA ARG A 71 -10.05 -6.47 -0.55
C ARG A 71 -11.27 -7.26 -0.11
N LEU A 72 -11.02 -8.32 0.65
CA LEU A 72 -12.03 -8.96 1.48
C LEU A 72 -11.88 -8.33 2.85
N GLN A 73 -12.97 -7.87 3.45
CA GLN A 73 -12.98 -7.13 4.72
C GLN A 73 -14.18 -7.55 5.58
N PRO A 74 -14.16 -7.31 6.89
CA PRO A 74 -15.34 -7.49 7.74
C PRO A 74 -16.53 -6.66 7.27
N SER A 75 -17.74 -7.21 7.41
CA SER A 75 -18.98 -6.51 7.07
C SER A 75 -19.18 -5.23 7.88
N ILE A 76 -19.69 -4.20 7.22
CA ILE A 76 -19.94 -2.83 7.77
C ILE A 76 -21.00 -2.84 8.88
N GLU A 77 -21.76 -3.95 9.05
CA GLU A 77 -22.64 -4.12 10.20
C GLU A 77 -21.90 -4.04 11.54
N ASN A 78 -20.58 -4.24 11.52
CA ASN A 78 -19.71 -3.92 12.64
C ASN A 78 -19.31 -2.42 12.62
N PRO A 79 -19.66 -1.62 13.64
CA PRO A 79 -19.33 -0.19 13.69
C PRO A 79 -17.83 0.13 13.66
N TRP A 80 -16.98 -0.88 13.86
CA TRP A 80 -15.52 -0.75 13.91
C TRP A 80 -14.80 -1.66 12.91
N GLU A 81 -15.49 -2.15 11.87
CA GLU A 81 -14.97 -2.93 10.73
C GLU A 81 -13.93 -4.01 11.14
N TYR A 82 -12.66 -3.66 11.27
CA TYR A 82 -11.53 -4.52 11.62
C TYR A 82 -11.35 -4.81 13.12
N ILE A 83 -12.26 -4.32 13.96
CA ILE A 83 -12.23 -4.49 15.41
C ILE A 83 -13.55 -5.05 15.91
N PHE A 84 -13.48 -6.03 16.80
CA PHE A 84 -14.64 -6.71 17.37
C PHE A 84 -14.33 -7.15 18.80
N THR A 85 -15.31 -7.73 19.49
CA THR A 85 -15.17 -8.25 20.86
C THR A 85 -15.30 -9.79 20.85
N PRO A 86 -14.92 -10.50 21.92
CA PRO A 86 -15.10 -11.94 22.03
C PRO A 86 -16.48 -12.43 21.59
N GLY A 87 -16.48 -13.56 20.90
CA GLY A 87 -17.68 -14.17 20.32
C GLY A 87 -17.55 -14.51 18.84
N PRO A 88 -18.67 -14.52 18.10
CA PRO A 88 -18.69 -14.87 16.69
C PRO A 88 -17.85 -13.93 15.84
N PHE A 89 -17.13 -14.49 14.87
CA PHE A 89 -16.38 -13.67 13.91
C PHE A 89 -17.30 -12.88 12.99
N PRO A 90 -16.89 -11.67 12.56
CA PRO A 90 -17.63 -10.91 11.57
C PRO A 90 -17.66 -11.65 10.23
N GLU A 91 -18.73 -11.46 9.47
CA GLU A 91 -18.78 -11.94 8.09
C GLU A 91 -17.73 -11.21 7.23
N ILE A 92 -17.02 -11.95 6.38
CA ILE A 92 -16.05 -11.37 5.45
C ILE A 92 -16.68 -11.19 4.07
N VAL A 93 -16.69 -9.95 3.58
CA VAL A 93 -17.32 -9.53 2.32
C VAL A 93 -16.34 -8.77 1.43
N TRP A 94 -16.64 -8.67 0.15
CA TRP A 94 -15.85 -7.84 -0.77
C TRP A 94 -16.08 -6.36 -0.47
N ASP A 95 -15.01 -5.55 -0.52
CA ASP A 95 -15.07 -4.09 -0.41
C ASP A 95 -15.86 -3.45 -1.58
N GLN A 96 -15.78 -4.06 -2.77
CA GLN A 96 -16.47 -3.64 -3.98
C GLN A 96 -17.20 -4.83 -4.63
N PRO A 97 -18.32 -5.29 -4.03
CA PRO A 97 -19.01 -6.51 -4.47
C PRO A 97 -19.53 -6.39 -5.92
N GLU A 98 -19.98 -5.21 -6.33
CA GLU A 98 -20.47 -4.97 -7.69
C GLU A 98 -19.36 -5.10 -8.75
N LEU A 99 -18.14 -4.63 -8.45
CA LEU A 99 -17.00 -4.75 -9.37
C LEU A 99 -16.54 -6.21 -9.49
N VAL A 100 -16.51 -6.93 -8.37
CA VAL A 100 -16.19 -8.37 -8.35
C VAL A 100 -17.22 -9.15 -9.16
N GLU A 101 -18.51 -8.87 -8.95
CA GLU A 101 -19.59 -9.48 -9.72
C GLU A 101 -19.48 -9.16 -11.21
N LYS A 102 -19.15 -7.92 -11.58
CA LYS A 102 -18.93 -7.52 -12.99
C LYS A 102 -17.83 -8.32 -13.68
N ILE A 103 -16.74 -8.66 -12.98
CA ILE A 103 -15.55 -9.29 -13.58
C ILE A 103 -15.59 -10.81 -13.53
N HIS A 104 -16.02 -11.37 -12.40
CA HIS A 104 -15.97 -12.80 -12.12
C HIS A 104 -17.35 -13.44 -11.90
N GLY A 105 -18.42 -12.65 -11.88
CA GLY A 105 -19.74 -13.09 -11.44
C GLY A 105 -19.82 -13.24 -9.92
N ARG A 106 -20.99 -13.63 -9.41
CA ARG A 106 -21.15 -14.03 -8.01
C ARG A 106 -20.55 -15.41 -7.81
N PHE A 107 -19.80 -15.59 -6.72
CA PHE A 107 -19.28 -16.87 -6.27
C PHE A 107 -19.15 -16.86 -4.74
N PRO A 108 -19.32 -18.01 -4.07
CA PRO A 108 -19.19 -18.09 -2.62
C PRO A 108 -17.73 -17.92 -2.19
N VAL A 109 -17.55 -17.29 -1.04
CA VAL A 109 -16.26 -17.17 -0.34
C VAL A 109 -16.36 -17.96 0.95
N HIS A 110 -15.37 -18.81 1.22
CA HIS A 110 -15.22 -19.54 2.46
C HIS A 110 -14.05 -18.95 3.25
N THR A 111 -14.26 -18.75 4.56
CA THR A 111 -13.30 -18.08 5.45
C THR A 111 -12.87 -19.02 6.56
N GLN A 112 -11.55 -19.13 6.73
CA GLN A 112 -10.93 -19.79 7.87
C GLN A 112 -10.30 -18.73 8.78
N TRP A 113 -10.44 -18.91 10.09
CA TRP A 113 -9.98 -17.95 11.08
C TRP A 113 -8.85 -18.53 11.92
N TYR A 114 -7.89 -17.68 12.27
CA TYR A 114 -6.70 -18.07 13.02
C TYR A 114 -6.45 -17.09 14.16
N ASN A 115 -6.12 -17.62 15.34
CA ASN A 115 -5.73 -16.81 16.50
C ASN A 115 -4.25 -16.35 16.41
N ALA A 116 -3.78 -15.61 17.41
CA ALA A 116 -2.41 -15.11 17.51
C ALA A 116 -1.32 -16.21 17.47
N ASP A 117 -1.66 -17.45 17.80
CA ASP A 117 -0.77 -18.63 17.75
C ASP A 117 -0.94 -19.45 16.45
N GLN A 118 -1.64 -18.87 15.46
CA GLN A 118 -1.94 -19.47 14.15
C GLN A 118 -2.70 -20.79 14.24
N GLN A 119 -3.49 -21.00 15.29
CA GLN A 119 -4.41 -22.13 15.40
C GLN A 119 -5.73 -21.75 14.75
N GLU A 120 -6.27 -22.67 13.93
CA GLU A 120 -7.59 -22.49 13.34
C GLU A 120 -8.66 -22.52 14.44
N VAL A 121 -9.53 -21.53 14.44
CA VAL A 121 -10.55 -21.29 15.46
C VAL A 121 -11.89 -20.98 14.81
N GLN A 122 -12.99 -21.24 15.52
CA GLN A 122 -14.35 -21.00 15.02
C GLN A 122 -15.00 -19.75 15.65
N GLU A 123 -14.43 -19.24 16.73
CA GLU A 123 -14.87 -18.03 17.43
C GLU A 123 -13.68 -17.34 18.12
N ALA A 124 -13.84 -16.06 18.47
CA ALA A 124 -12.86 -15.34 19.27
C ALA A 124 -13.12 -15.55 20.76
N GLY A 125 -12.30 -16.40 21.39
CA GLY A 125 -12.39 -16.65 22.82
C GLY A 125 -11.58 -15.69 23.70
N VAL A 126 -10.59 -14.98 23.14
CA VAL A 126 -9.69 -14.11 23.90
C VAL A 126 -9.38 -12.82 23.12
N PRO A 127 -9.12 -11.69 23.78
CA PRO A 127 -8.61 -10.50 23.12
C PRO A 127 -7.25 -10.74 22.44
N GLY A 128 -6.97 -9.98 21.39
CA GLY A 128 -5.70 -10.01 20.66
C GLY A 128 -5.87 -10.16 19.15
N ARG A 129 -4.76 -10.52 18.48
CA ARG A 129 -4.73 -10.72 17.02
C ARG A 129 -5.61 -11.89 16.58
N TYR A 130 -6.39 -11.66 15.54
CA TYR A 130 -6.95 -12.71 14.69
C TYR A 130 -6.67 -12.41 13.22
N ALA A 131 -6.56 -13.46 12.41
CA ALA A 131 -6.45 -13.35 10.97
C ALA A 131 -7.49 -14.23 10.30
N TYR A 132 -7.95 -13.80 9.13
CA TYR A 132 -8.76 -14.63 8.26
C TYR A 132 -8.00 -14.95 6.98
N ILE A 133 -8.26 -16.15 6.45
CA ILE A 133 -7.93 -16.52 5.09
C ILE A 133 -9.22 -16.89 4.39
N SER A 134 -9.59 -16.09 3.40
CA SER A 134 -10.81 -16.22 2.64
C SER A 134 -10.49 -16.67 1.21
N SER A 135 -11.18 -17.69 0.74
CA SER A 135 -10.99 -18.24 -0.59
C SER A 135 -12.31 -18.51 -1.31
N GLY A 136 -12.33 -18.31 -2.62
CA GLY A 136 -13.50 -18.58 -3.46
C GLY A 136 -13.10 -19.05 -4.84
N THR A 137 -13.91 -19.92 -5.44
CA THR A 137 -13.71 -20.40 -6.82
C THR A 137 -14.69 -19.67 -7.72
N THR A 138 -14.16 -18.87 -8.64
CA THR A 138 -14.97 -18.13 -9.62
C THR A 138 -15.70 -19.09 -10.58
N ASN A 139 -16.70 -18.58 -11.31
CA ASN A 139 -17.40 -19.33 -12.35
C ASN A 139 -16.49 -19.82 -13.50
N LYS A 140 -15.28 -19.28 -13.60
CA LYS A 140 -14.24 -19.67 -14.58
C LYS A 140 -13.21 -20.65 -13.99
N GLY A 141 -13.42 -21.16 -12.77
CA GLY A 141 -12.50 -22.07 -12.10
C GLY A 141 -11.25 -21.43 -11.50
N LEU A 142 -11.13 -20.09 -11.53
CA LEU A 142 -10.02 -19.39 -10.87
C LEU A 142 -10.25 -19.40 -9.35
N ILE A 143 -9.23 -19.82 -8.60
CA ILE A 143 -9.22 -19.74 -7.14
C ILE A 143 -8.64 -18.39 -6.74
N ILE A 144 -9.43 -17.60 -6.01
CA ILE A 144 -9.00 -16.34 -5.42
C ILE A 144 -8.84 -16.54 -3.93
N THR A 145 -7.68 -16.18 -3.38
CA THR A 145 -7.40 -16.19 -1.94
C THR A 145 -6.98 -14.80 -1.50
N ARG A 146 -7.53 -14.32 -0.39
CA ARG A 146 -7.10 -13.12 0.32
C ARG A 146 -7.01 -13.43 1.81
N GLY A 147 -6.07 -12.79 2.48
CA GLY A 147 -5.99 -12.78 3.93
C GLY A 147 -6.10 -11.35 4.43
N GLY A 148 -6.44 -11.22 5.70
CA GLY A 148 -6.36 -9.95 6.41
C GLY A 148 -6.30 -10.14 7.91
N THR A 149 -6.00 -9.05 8.60
CA THR A 149 -5.83 -9.01 10.06
C THR A 149 -6.94 -8.18 10.71
N VAL A 150 -7.47 -8.70 11.80
CA VAL A 150 -8.45 -8.02 12.66
C VAL A 150 -8.00 -8.10 14.11
N TYR A 151 -8.54 -7.24 14.97
CA TYR A 151 -8.17 -7.21 16.38
C TYR A 151 -9.40 -7.38 17.28
N CYS A 152 -9.32 -8.33 18.21
CA CYS A 152 -10.34 -8.58 19.20
C CYS A 152 -10.04 -7.76 20.46
N PHE A 153 -10.88 -6.78 20.80
CA PHE A 153 -10.78 -6.04 22.06
C PHE A 153 -11.43 -6.81 23.21
N PRO A 154 -11.01 -6.55 24.46
CA PRO A 154 -11.76 -6.97 25.64
C PRO A 154 -13.23 -6.52 25.61
N ASP A 155 -14.14 -7.33 26.14
CA ASP A 155 -15.59 -7.02 26.22
C ASP A 155 -15.90 -5.78 27.08
N ASP A 156 -14.99 -5.41 27.99
CA ASP A 156 -15.11 -4.25 28.87
C ASP A 156 -14.48 -2.97 28.29
N TRP A 157 -13.95 -3.03 27.06
CA TRP A 157 -13.36 -1.88 26.40
C TRP A 157 -14.42 -0.96 25.79
N TYR A 158 -14.32 0.34 26.08
CA TYR A 158 -15.19 1.37 25.54
C TYR A 158 -14.35 2.43 24.79
N GLY A 159 -14.29 2.33 23.47
CA GLY A 159 -13.45 3.23 22.66
C GLY A 159 -13.73 4.72 22.81
N TRP A 160 -14.92 5.11 23.23
CA TRP A 160 -15.27 6.52 23.50
C TRP A 160 -14.59 7.09 24.76
N ASN A 161 -14.04 6.23 25.63
CA ASN A 161 -13.33 6.63 26.84
C ASN A 161 -11.83 6.88 26.58
N GLU A 162 -11.31 6.44 25.44
CA GLU A 162 -9.90 6.57 25.12
C GLU A 162 -9.54 8.02 24.71
N LYS A 163 -8.57 8.59 25.41
CA LYS A 163 -8.03 9.92 25.11
C LYS A 163 -6.64 9.78 24.51
N ILE A 164 -6.59 9.44 23.24
CA ILE A 164 -5.35 9.44 22.49
C ILE A 164 -4.93 10.87 22.25
N TYR A 165 -3.65 11.13 22.50
CA TYR A 165 -3.04 12.42 22.32
C TYR A 165 -1.79 12.26 21.47
N ALA A 166 -1.77 12.91 20.30
CA ALA A 166 -0.68 12.77 19.33
C ALA A 166 -0.18 14.15 18.93
N LYS A 167 1.08 14.48 19.20
CA LYS A 167 1.70 15.77 18.81
C LYS A 167 2.39 15.64 17.45
N PRO A 168 1.74 16.01 16.34
CA PRO A 168 2.42 16.04 15.05
C PRO A 168 3.53 17.10 15.03
N GLU A 169 4.60 16.81 14.31
CA GLU A 169 5.58 17.83 13.92
C GLU A 169 4.92 18.89 13.02
N TYR A 170 5.49 20.10 12.99
CA TYR A 170 4.94 21.21 12.21
C TYR A 170 4.91 20.90 10.69
N PHE A 171 3.71 20.98 10.11
CA PHE A 171 3.46 20.87 8.66
C PHE A 171 2.12 21.55 8.33
N PRO A 172 1.93 22.29 7.22
CA PRO A 172 2.87 22.59 6.14
C PRO A 172 3.31 24.07 6.10
N GLU A 173 4.63 24.29 5.92
CA GLU A 173 5.30 25.59 6.11
C GLU A 173 4.74 26.75 5.27
N LYS A 174 4.14 26.46 4.11
CA LYS A 174 3.64 27.47 3.16
C LYS A 174 2.16 27.81 3.31
N ILE A 175 1.44 27.13 4.20
CA ILE A 175 -0.02 27.30 4.36
C ILE A 175 -0.36 27.86 5.74
N ILE A 176 0.30 27.35 6.79
CA ILE A 176 0.03 27.70 8.19
C ILE A 176 1.35 28.16 8.81
N GLY A 177 1.37 29.33 9.44
CA GLY A 177 2.58 29.83 10.10
C GLY A 177 2.96 29.03 11.35
N LYS A 178 4.26 28.82 11.56
CA LYS A 178 4.80 28.03 12.69
C LYS A 178 4.35 28.53 14.06
N SER A 179 4.33 29.84 14.29
CA SER A 179 3.87 30.42 15.55
C SER A 179 2.42 30.04 15.85
N LEU A 180 1.53 30.13 14.86
CA LEU A 180 0.12 29.76 15.02
C LEU A 180 -0.04 28.26 15.34
N TRP A 181 0.77 27.41 14.71
CA TRP A 181 0.79 25.98 15.00
C TRP A 181 1.20 25.71 16.45
N GLU A 182 2.28 26.35 16.91
CA GLU A 182 2.80 26.20 18.27
C GLU A 182 1.79 26.71 19.32
N ASP A 183 1.16 27.87 19.07
CA ASP A 183 0.13 28.46 19.94
C ASP A 183 -1.10 27.56 20.12
N HIS A 184 -1.39 26.71 19.13
CA HIS A 184 -2.54 25.81 19.12
C HIS A 184 -2.19 24.32 19.24
N LEU A 185 -0.94 23.98 19.59
CA LEU A 185 -0.45 22.60 19.57
C LEU A 185 -1.31 21.64 20.42
N GLU A 186 -1.85 22.10 21.55
CA GLU A 186 -2.72 21.29 22.41
C GLU A 186 -4.01 20.87 21.70
N ALA A 187 -4.70 21.82 21.07
CA ALA A 187 -5.92 21.55 20.33
C ALA A 187 -5.64 20.67 19.11
N ILE A 188 -4.53 20.93 18.41
CA ILE A 188 -4.07 20.09 17.30
C ILE A 188 -3.84 18.67 17.78
N ALA A 189 -3.18 18.49 18.92
CA ALA A 189 -2.80 17.17 19.40
C ALA A 189 -3.97 16.32 19.89
N VAL A 190 -4.97 16.92 20.53
CA VAL A 190 -6.22 16.25 20.89
C VAL A 190 -6.99 15.82 19.64
N ASN A 191 -7.12 16.71 18.65
CA ASN A 191 -7.84 16.38 17.42
C ASN A 191 -7.10 15.34 16.58
N THR A 192 -5.77 15.45 16.48
CA THR A 192 -4.93 14.47 15.78
C THR A 192 -5.00 13.12 16.45
N GLY A 193 -4.94 13.06 17.79
CA GLY A 193 -5.09 11.82 18.53
C GLY A 193 -6.46 11.17 18.33
N ARG A 194 -7.55 11.97 18.32
CA ARG A 194 -8.89 11.47 17.98
C ARG A 194 -8.99 10.94 16.55
N MET A 195 -8.38 11.64 15.57
CA MET A 195 -8.32 11.18 14.18
C MET A 195 -7.53 9.86 14.08
N ALA A 196 -6.40 9.75 14.77
CA ALA A 196 -5.60 8.54 14.83
C ALA A 196 -6.40 7.38 15.43
N LEU A 197 -7.10 7.59 16.55
CA LEU A 197 -7.99 6.59 17.15
C LEU A 197 -9.02 6.11 16.13
N LEU A 198 -9.80 7.02 15.54
CA LEU A 198 -10.83 6.64 14.57
C LEU A 198 -10.28 5.93 13.34
N SER A 199 -9.07 6.30 12.88
CA SER A 199 -8.38 5.61 11.80
C SER A 199 -8.00 4.18 12.21
N MET A 200 -7.40 4.02 13.40
CA MET A 200 -7.05 2.71 13.95
C MET A 200 -8.29 1.82 14.10
N LEU A 201 -9.45 2.41 14.41
CA LEU A 201 -10.67 1.65 14.61
C LEU A 201 -11.42 1.27 13.34
N ARG A 202 -11.03 1.76 12.15
CA ARG A 202 -11.79 1.57 10.90
C ARG A 202 -10.96 0.97 9.78
N GLN A 203 -9.67 0.78 9.99
CA GLN A 203 -8.75 0.35 8.96
C GLN A 203 -8.03 -0.91 9.40
N GLU A 204 -7.72 -1.78 8.44
CA GLU A 204 -6.92 -2.97 8.66
C GLU A 204 -5.57 -2.60 9.27
N GLU A 205 -4.96 -1.51 8.78
CA GLU A 205 -3.70 -0.98 9.28
C GLU A 205 -3.75 -0.67 10.79
N GLY A 206 -4.93 -0.33 11.31
CA GLY A 206 -5.20 -0.17 12.73
C GLY A 206 -5.22 -1.48 13.51
N ALA A 207 -5.91 -2.50 13.00
CA ALA A 207 -5.88 -3.84 13.58
C ALA A 207 -4.47 -4.46 13.54
N VAL A 208 -3.70 -4.22 12.48
CA VAL A 208 -2.29 -4.59 12.37
C VAL A 208 -1.46 -3.90 13.45
N PHE A 209 -1.64 -2.60 13.64
CA PHE A 209 -0.94 -1.84 14.68
C PHE A 209 -1.26 -2.33 16.09
N LEU A 210 -2.54 -2.55 16.40
CA LEU A 210 -2.97 -3.05 17.71
C LEU A 210 -2.47 -4.47 17.96
N SER A 211 -2.53 -5.34 16.95
CA SER A 211 -1.97 -6.69 17.01
C SER A 211 -0.46 -6.66 17.28
N PHE A 212 0.26 -5.70 16.71
CA PHE A 212 1.68 -5.52 16.97
C PHE A 212 1.95 -5.13 18.42
N LEU A 213 1.19 -4.18 18.98
CA LEU A 213 1.35 -3.80 20.39
C LEU A 213 1.06 -4.98 21.33
N ASP A 214 0.01 -5.74 21.06
CA ASP A 214 -0.33 -6.96 21.80
C ASP A 214 0.78 -8.02 21.68
N ASP A 215 1.30 -8.27 20.48
CA ASP A 215 2.42 -9.19 20.26
C ASP A 215 3.69 -8.76 21.00
N VAL A 216 4.02 -7.47 21.01
CA VAL A 216 5.18 -6.93 21.76
C VAL A 216 5.03 -7.20 23.25
N GLU A 217 3.86 -6.93 23.82
CA GLU A 217 3.58 -7.15 25.23
C GLU A 217 3.56 -8.65 25.58
N ARG A 218 2.88 -9.47 24.78
CA ARG A 218 2.69 -10.91 24.99
C ARG A 218 3.99 -11.69 24.83
N LEU A 219 4.77 -11.38 23.80
CA LEU A 219 6.02 -12.09 23.47
C LEU A 219 7.26 -11.45 24.10
N LYS A 220 7.11 -10.31 24.80
CA LYS A 220 8.19 -9.55 25.43
C LYS A 220 9.29 -9.19 24.43
N LEU A 221 8.88 -8.66 23.27
CA LEU A 221 9.80 -8.28 22.20
C LEU A 221 10.59 -7.03 22.59
N GLU A 222 11.88 -7.01 22.23
CA GLU A 222 12.73 -5.83 22.40
C GLU A 222 12.49 -4.82 21.29
N ALA A 223 12.63 -3.53 21.61
CA ALA A 223 12.53 -2.47 20.62
C ALA A 223 13.66 -2.57 19.59
N SER A 224 13.30 -2.59 18.30
CA SER A 224 14.24 -2.67 17.18
C SER A 224 13.68 -1.94 15.97
N THR A 225 14.56 -1.41 15.11
CA THR A 225 14.15 -0.78 13.84
C THR A 225 13.59 -1.79 12.83
N LEU A 226 13.83 -3.08 13.05
CA LEU A 226 13.30 -4.18 12.24
C LEU A 226 11.96 -4.71 12.78
N GLU A 227 11.59 -4.36 14.01
CA GLU A 227 10.33 -4.74 14.64
C GLU A 227 9.29 -3.65 14.40
N THR A 228 8.62 -3.72 13.25
CA THR A 228 7.54 -2.79 12.88
C THR A 228 6.22 -3.54 12.71
N PRO A 229 5.06 -2.87 12.88
CA PRO A 229 3.76 -3.51 12.70
C PRO A 229 3.60 -4.24 11.36
N VAL A 230 4.08 -3.61 10.28
CA VAL A 230 3.99 -4.15 8.93
C VAL A 230 4.85 -5.40 8.77
N ILE A 231 6.11 -5.36 9.24
CA ILE A 231 7.00 -6.52 9.16
C ILE A 231 6.40 -7.69 9.94
N ARG A 232 5.93 -7.44 11.17
CA ARG A 232 5.38 -8.47 12.03
C ARG A 232 4.13 -9.13 11.45
N ASP A 233 3.25 -8.34 10.86
CA ASP A 233 2.04 -8.85 10.20
C ASP A 233 2.36 -9.66 8.94
N ILE A 234 3.33 -9.21 8.13
CA ILE A 234 3.83 -9.98 6.98
C ILE A 234 4.42 -11.31 7.42
N GLU A 235 5.22 -11.34 8.48
CA GLU A 235 5.79 -12.57 9.03
C GLU A 235 4.71 -13.53 9.53
N PHE A 236 3.70 -13.01 10.21
CA PHE A 236 2.55 -13.78 10.68
C PHE A 236 1.82 -14.44 9.50
N HIS A 237 1.42 -13.67 8.48
CA HIS A 237 0.71 -14.19 7.30
C HIS A 237 1.58 -15.10 6.43
N LEU A 238 2.88 -14.82 6.33
CA LEU A 238 3.82 -15.69 5.63
C LEU A 238 3.94 -17.05 6.32
N SER A 239 4.05 -17.06 7.64
CA SER A 239 4.11 -18.27 8.44
C SER A 239 2.82 -19.09 8.29
N LEU A 240 1.66 -18.42 8.39
CA LEU A 240 0.36 -19.03 8.16
C LEU A 240 0.24 -19.63 6.76
N LYS A 241 0.65 -18.88 5.72
CA LYS A 241 0.66 -19.37 4.33
C LYS A 241 1.57 -20.58 4.16
N ARG A 242 2.73 -20.61 4.82
CA ARG A 242 3.65 -21.77 4.78
C ARG A 242 3.02 -22.97 5.46
N LYS A 243 2.35 -22.80 6.60
CA LYS A 243 1.59 -23.85 7.28
C LYS A 243 0.50 -24.44 6.39
N MET A 244 -0.35 -23.59 5.81
CA MET A 244 -1.44 -24.02 4.91
C MET A 244 -0.94 -24.79 3.67
N LEU A 245 0.22 -24.41 3.14
CA LEU A 245 0.82 -25.06 1.98
C LEU A 245 1.72 -26.26 2.34
N ASN A 246 1.85 -26.61 3.63
CA ASN A 246 2.77 -27.63 4.14
C ASN A 246 4.24 -27.37 3.74
N LEU A 247 4.68 -26.10 3.85
CA LEU A 247 6.01 -25.61 3.45
C LEU A 247 6.87 -25.10 4.62
N GLU A 248 6.43 -25.30 5.87
CA GLU A 248 7.11 -24.78 7.06
C GLU A 248 8.59 -25.20 7.08
N ASN A 249 8.84 -26.49 6.86
CA ASN A 249 10.18 -27.10 6.92
C ASN A 249 10.76 -27.45 5.54
N ARG A 250 10.22 -26.87 4.45
CA ARG A 250 10.65 -27.23 3.09
C ARG A 250 12.04 -26.69 2.75
N TRP A 251 12.42 -25.55 3.32
CA TRP A 251 13.68 -24.87 3.01
C TRP A 251 14.47 -24.58 4.28
N GLU A 252 15.78 -24.76 4.21
CA GLU A 252 16.67 -24.34 5.28
C GLU A 252 16.59 -22.82 5.48
N PRO A 253 16.59 -22.34 6.73
CA PRO A 253 16.70 -20.91 7.00
C PRO A 253 17.92 -20.32 6.30
N LEU A 254 17.76 -19.11 5.74
CA LEU A 254 18.89 -18.35 5.24
C LEU A 254 19.85 -18.10 6.40
N LYS A 255 21.12 -18.46 6.21
CA LYS A 255 22.16 -18.12 7.18
C LYS A 255 22.35 -16.62 7.14
N SER A 256 22.31 -15.98 8.30
CA SER A 256 22.68 -14.57 8.42
C SER A 256 24.06 -14.37 7.78
N PRO A 257 24.26 -13.26 7.04
CA PRO A 257 25.59 -12.91 6.56
C PRO A 257 26.56 -12.89 7.75
N SER A 258 27.61 -13.68 7.67
CA SER A 258 28.70 -13.66 8.64
C SER A 258 29.84 -12.80 8.10
N GLU A 259 30.57 -12.14 9.00
CA GLU A 259 31.83 -11.52 8.63
C GLU A 259 32.74 -12.55 7.98
N ASN A 260 33.27 -12.23 6.79
CA ASN A 260 34.23 -13.07 6.11
C ASN A 260 35.64 -12.64 6.55
N THR A 261 36.17 -13.29 7.58
CA THR A 261 37.52 -13.02 8.11
C THR A 261 38.64 -13.42 7.16
N ASP A 262 38.34 -14.27 6.17
CA ASP A 262 39.33 -14.85 5.25
C ASP A 262 39.57 -13.97 4.00
N ARG A 263 38.76 -12.93 3.81
CA ARG A 263 38.94 -11.94 2.75
C ARG A 263 39.18 -10.57 3.34
N THR A 264 40.37 -10.02 3.09
CA THR A 264 40.61 -8.58 3.20
C THR A 264 39.75 -7.87 2.16
N LEU A 265 38.55 -7.45 2.55
CA LEU A 265 37.69 -6.66 1.70
C LEU A 265 38.38 -5.31 1.41
N PRO A 266 38.25 -4.75 0.19
CA PRO A 266 38.68 -3.39 -0.06
C PRO A 266 37.88 -2.45 0.84
N VAL A 267 38.54 -1.95 1.89
CA VAL A 267 37.95 -0.98 2.82
C VAL A 267 37.84 0.34 2.07
N LEU A 268 36.64 0.93 2.04
CA LEU A 268 36.46 2.30 1.58
C LEU A 268 37.30 3.22 2.45
N LYS A 269 38.31 3.83 1.84
CA LYS A 269 39.16 4.83 2.49
C LYS A 269 38.80 6.21 1.94
N PRO A 270 38.75 7.25 2.78
CA PRO A 270 38.71 8.62 2.29
C PRO A 270 39.93 8.84 1.38
N GLY A 271 39.68 9.24 0.13
CA GLY A 271 40.69 9.53 -0.86
C GLY A 271 40.38 10.84 -1.56
N ASN A 272 41.41 11.49 -2.09
CA ASN A 272 41.24 12.66 -2.95
C ASN A 272 40.88 12.25 -4.39
N ASP A 273 40.43 13.22 -5.20
CA ASP A 273 39.97 12.97 -6.57
C ASP A 273 40.99 12.17 -7.41
N LEU A 274 42.28 12.47 -7.28
CA LEU A 274 43.35 11.79 -8.01
C LEU A 274 43.51 10.32 -7.57
N GLN A 275 43.40 10.05 -6.28
CA GLN A 275 43.45 8.68 -5.73
C GLN A 275 42.25 7.84 -6.16
N ALA A 276 41.11 8.49 -6.44
CA ALA A 276 39.91 7.86 -6.97
C ALA A 276 39.91 7.75 -8.51
N GLY A 277 40.97 8.20 -9.19
CA GLY A 277 41.10 8.15 -10.66
C GLY A 277 40.34 9.27 -11.39
N PHE A 278 39.90 10.30 -10.68
CA PHE A 278 39.23 11.47 -11.24
C PHE A 278 40.20 12.66 -11.41
N ALA A 279 39.83 13.58 -12.30
CA ALA A 279 40.51 14.86 -12.38
C ALA A 279 40.34 15.66 -11.07
N GLN A 280 41.36 16.41 -10.68
CA GLN A 280 41.30 17.26 -9.50
C GLN A 280 40.15 18.28 -9.62
N GLY A 281 39.32 18.39 -8.59
CA GLY A 281 38.15 19.26 -8.53
C GLY A 281 36.84 18.59 -8.97
N THR A 282 36.86 17.31 -9.37
CA THR A 282 35.64 16.59 -9.78
C THR A 282 34.63 16.49 -8.63
N ALA A 283 35.05 16.16 -7.40
CA ALA A 283 34.11 16.04 -6.28
C ALA A 283 33.41 17.37 -5.92
N ALA A 284 34.09 18.50 -6.11
CA ALA A 284 33.49 19.82 -5.91
C ALA A 284 32.43 20.10 -6.98
N LYS A 285 32.76 19.86 -8.26
CA LYS A 285 31.81 20.05 -9.38
C LYS A 285 30.56 19.19 -9.25
N VAL A 286 30.71 17.93 -8.82
CA VAL A 286 29.56 17.05 -8.56
C VAL A 286 28.69 17.60 -7.43
N ARG A 287 29.30 18.09 -6.34
CA ARG A 287 28.56 18.73 -5.24
C ARG A 287 27.83 20.00 -5.67
N ASP A 288 28.44 20.81 -6.53
CA ASP A 288 27.82 22.02 -7.05
C ASP A 288 26.62 21.66 -7.96
N LEU A 289 26.78 20.68 -8.86
CA LEU A 289 25.69 20.16 -9.68
C LEU A 289 24.51 19.63 -8.82
N CYS A 290 24.80 18.85 -7.77
CA CYS A 290 23.78 18.33 -6.87
C CYS A 290 23.10 19.41 -6.01
N ARG A 291 23.68 20.61 -5.89
CA ARG A 291 23.03 21.76 -5.24
C ARG A 291 22.18 22.58 -6.19
N GLU A 292 22.48 22.53 -7.49
CA GLU A 292 21.70 23.19 -8.55
C GLU A 292 20.45 22.40 -8.94
N TRP A 293 20.48 21.06 -8.78
CA TRP A 293 19.32 20.16 -8.91
C TRP A 293 18.42 20.17 -7.67
#